data_AF-K2CGV0-F1
#
_entry.id   AF-K2CGV0-F1
#
_cell.length_a   1.000
_cell.length_b   1.000
_cell.length_c   1.000
_cell.angle_alpha   90.00
_cell.angle_beta   90.00
_cell.angle_gamma   90.00
#
_symmetry.space_group_name_H-M   'P 1'
#
loop_
_entity.id
_entity.type
_entity.pdbx_description
1 polymer ?
#
loop_
_entity_poly.entity_id
_entity_poly.type
_entity_poly.pdbx_seq_one_letter_code
_entity_poly.pdbx_strand_id
1 'polypeptide(L)'
;MTFTSNILFNTLAQYLGKAISLVASILVTTILARRMGTSGYGQYVYLLSLVMFINAFADWGSTFVATRHASQHPDQRPTIYFTSLISRFMVSLVFQLGLIGFSLFLPQFKPILIPLVIASLLLPLTSIKMSFQIVFQSRFQLWRLSLLDTIAGLSFLLFLYLFSHTTLAALFLYLVVSSTISLLLGIYLLRPMPRPPIIFDTQFARYLFTQSLSMGALLTVYTIYNRVDIFILKYFHGDSAVGIYGLSYKVYDSLLLGAGYLANATFPLLSSRTSNLPLFRQAFEKYLATLIVLSLAASISLFLFAPFIIHFLAGPEFAPATTPLRLLALSLFVAYLGHSTGYSLTALGRQITSLKIALLALVINVGL
;
A
#
# COMPACT_ATOMS: atom_id res chain seq x y z
N MET A 1 -20.05 -0.09 -25.98
CA MET A 1 -18.92 0.86 -25.93
C MET A 1 -17.71 0.20 -26.53
N THR A 2 -17.03 0.84 -27.49
CA THR A 2 -15.82 0.31 -28.14
C THR A 2 -14.71 0.08 -27.11
N PHE A 3 -13.88 -0.94 -27.33
CA PHE A 3 -12.79 -1.34 -26.42
C PHE A 3 -11.91 -0.14 -25.99
N THR A 4 -11.63 0.78 -26.92
CA THR A 4 -10.87 2.02 -26.69
C THR A 4 -11.60 3.01 -25.77
N SER A 5 -12.92 3.15 -25.89
CA SER A 5 -13.74 4.02 -25.03
C SER A 5 -13.75 3.55 -23.57
N ASN A 6 -13.78 2.23 -23.35
CA ASN A 6 -13.69 1.65 -22.00
C ASN A 6 -12.31 1.88 -21.35
N ILE A 7 -11.21 1.80 -22.11
CA ILE A 7 -9.86 2.03 -21.59
C ILE A 7 -9.66 3.49 -21.18
N LEU A 8 -10.12 4.43 -22.01
CA LEU A 8 -10.01 5.86 -21.71
C LEU A 8 -10.80 6.22 -20.44
N PHE A 9 -12.05 5.75 -20.34
CA PHE A 9 -12.87 5.96 -19.15
C PHE A 9 -12.22 5.36 -17.89
N ASN A 10 -11.76 4.11 -17.97
CA ASN A 10 -11.09 3.44 -16.85
C ASN A 10 -9.84 4.20 -16.39
N THR A 11 -9.06 4.71 -17.33
CA THR A 11 -7.83 5.43 -17.05
C THR A 11 -8.13 6.76 -16.39
N LEU A 12 -9.03 7.56 -16.98
CA LEU A 12 -9.44 8.85 -16.43
C LEU A 12 -10.07 8.72 -15.04
N ALA A 13 -10.98 7.76 -14.86
CA ALA A 13 -11.63 7.52 -13.57
C ALA A 13 -10.62 7.13 -12.48
N GLN A 14 -9.60 6.34 -12.82
CA GLN A 14 -8.52 6.01 -11.88
C GLN A 14 -7.66 7.22 -11.54
N TYR A 15 -7.30 8.05 -12.52
CA TYR A 15 -6.51 9.26 -12.25
C TYR A 15 -7.29 10.24 -11.37
N LEU A 16 -8.56 10.50 -11.67
CA LEU A 16 -9.41 11.35 -10.86
C LEU A 16 -9.61 10.79 -9.45
N GLY A 17 -9.92 9.50 -9.32
CA GLY A 17 -10.09 8.87 -8.01
C GLY A 17 -8.80 8.90 -7.17
N LYS A 18 -7.64 8.67 -7.79
CA LYS A 18 -6.33 8.81 -7.12
C LYS A 18 -6.03 10.25 -6.72
N ALA A 19 -6.34 11.23 -7.56
CA ALA A 19 -6.17 12.64 -7.23
C ALA A 19 -7.05 13.04 -6.03
N ILE A 20 -8.33 12.65 -6.03
CA ILE A 20 -9.25 12.89 -4.90
C ILE A 20 -8.72 12.19 -3.63
N SER A 21 -8.28 10.93 -3.75
CA SER A 21 -7.73 10.17 -2.62
C SER A 21 -6.45 10.79 -2.06
N LEU A 22 -5.60 11.36 -2.92
CA LEU A 22 -4.39 12.07 -2.50
C LEU A 22 -4.76 13.34 -1.72
N VAL A 23 -5.69 14.16 -2.23
CA VAL A 23 -6.17 15.35 -1.54
C VAL A 23 -6.81 15.00 -0.20
N ALA A 24 -7.68 13.99 -0.17
CA ALA A 24 -8.27 13.49 1.07
C ALA A 24 -7.18 13.00 2.05
N SER A 25 -6.17 12.28 1.57
CA SER A 25 -5.06 11.81 2.41
C SER A 25 -4.22 12.97 2.97
N ILE A 26 -4.01 14.05 2.22
CA ILE A 26 -3.31 15.25 2.69
C ILE A 26 -4.13 15.91 3.79
N LEU A 27 -5.43 16.15 3.57
CA LEU A 27 -6.33 16.75 4.56
C LEU A 27 -6.40 15.92 5.84
N VAL A 28 -6.56 14.60 5.72
CA VAL A 28 -6.50 13.66 6.84
C VAL A 28 -5.19 13.81 7.61
N THR A 29 -4.04 13.81 6.91
CA THR A 29 -2.72 13.94 7.55
C THR A 29 -2.61 15.25 8.30
N THR A 30 -3.01 16.37 7.68
CA THR A 30 -3.00 17.70 8.29
C THR A 30 -3.88 17.77 9.53
N ILE A 31 -5.11 17.24 9.47
CA ILE A 31 -6.04 17.25 10.60
C ILE A 31 -5.49 16.41 11.75
N LEU A 32 -5.01 15.18 11.46
CA LEU A 32 -4.51 14.27 12.49
C LEU A 32 -3.24 14.80 13.15
N ALA A 33 -2.25 15.22 12.36
CA ALA A 33 -0.98 15.70 12.90
C ALA A 33 -1.20 16.93 13.80
N ARG A 34 -2.02 17.89 13.37
CA ARG A 34 -2.30 19.11 14.15
C ARG A 34 -3.14 18.87 15.40
N ARG A 35 -4.10 17.93 15.37
CA ARG A 35 -4.98 17.64 16.52
C ARG A 35 -4.32 16.77 17.58
N MET A 36 -3.44 15.85 17.17
CA MET A 36 -2.87 14.84 18.07
C MET A 36 -1.46 15.18 18.56
N GLY A 37 -0.82 16.16 17.93
CA GLY A 37 0.60 16.43 18.12
C GLY A 37 1.48 15.26 17.70
N THR A 38 2.77 15.38 17.98
CA THR A 38 3.80 14.41 17.57
C THR A 38 3.58 13.03 18.20
N SER A 39 3.25 12.97 19.50
CA SER A 39 3.09 11.70 20.22
C SER A 39 1.82 10.95 19.78
N GLY A 40 0.66 11.60 19.74
CA GLY A 40 -0.58 10.95 19.35
C GLY A 40 -0.58 10.53 17.87
N TYR A 41 -0.02 11.36 16.98
CA TYR A 41 0.20 10.97 15.58
C TYR A 41 1.19 9.81 15.45
N GLY A 42 2.23 9.78 16.30
CA GLY A 42 3.18 8.66 16.38
C GLY A 42 2.53 7.34 16.75
N GLN A 43 1.63 7.32 17.73
CA GLN A 43 0.87 6.11 18.08
C GLN A 43 -0.02 5.64 16.92
N TYR A 44 -0.64 6.58 16.20
CA TYR A 44 -1.41 6.28 15.00
C TYR A 44 -0.55 5.66 13.89
N VAL A 45 0.59 6.27 13.58
CA VAL A 45 1.54 5.76 12.58
C VAL A 45 2.07 4.39 12.98
N TYR A 46 2.41 4.19 14.25
CA TYR A 46 2.89 2.91 14.77
C TYR A 46 1.86 1.79 14.58
N LEU A 47 0.62 2.01 15.03
CA LEU A 47 -0.46 1.02 14.90
C LEU A 47 -0.83 0.73 13.44
N LEU A 48 -0.87 1.75 12.59
CA LEU A 48 -1.08 1.54 11.16
C LEU A 48 0.06 0.75 10.52
N SER A 49 1.31 1.05 10.89
CA SER A 49 2.48 0.34 10.39
C SER A 49 2.47 -1.12 10.83
N LEU A 50 2.03 -1.40 12.06
CA LEU A 50 1.84 -2.76 12.57
C LEU A 50 0.76 -3.52 11.79
N VAL A 51 -0.40 -2.90 11.53
CA VAL A 51 -1.45 -3.50 10.70
C VAL A 51 -0.94 -3.77 9.28
N MET A 52 -0.26 -2.81 8.65
CA MET A 52 0.32 -2.99 7.31
C MET A 52 1.39 -4.09 7.26
N PHE A 53 2.24 -4.15 8.28
CA PHE A 53 3.26 -5.17 8.43
C PHE A 53 2.63 -6.56 8.46
N ILE A 54 1.65 -6.79 9.34
CA ILE A 54 0.93 -8.06 9.45
C ILE A 54 0.16 -8.37 8.16
N ASN A 55 -0.46 -7.37 7.52
CA ASN A 55 -1.20 -7.58 6.28
C ASN A 55 -0.31 -8.05 5.13
N ALA A 56 0.96 -7.66 5.08
CA ALA A 56 1.90 -8.17 4.08
C ALA A 56 2.13 -9.68 4.21
N PHE A 57 2.18 -10.19 5.45
CA PHE A 57 2.21 -11.64 5.70
C PHE A 57 0.89 -12.32 5.36
N ALA A 58 -0.24 -11.66 5.61
CA ALA A 58 -1.56 -12.21 5.30
C ALA A 58 -1.86 -12.26 3.79
N ASP A 59 -1.38 -11.31 3.00
CA ASP A 59 -1.50 -11.33 1.55
C ASP A 59 -0.59 -12.41 0.93
N TRP A 60 0.64 -12.56 1.44
CA TRP A 60 1.65 -13.53 1.00
C TRP A 60 1.84 -13.60 -0.53
N GLY A 61 1.53 -12.53 -1.28
CA GLY A 61 1.58 -12.53 -2.76
C GLY A 61 0.43 -13.27 -3.46
N SER A 62 -0.61 -13.66 -2.72
CA SER A 62 -1.78 -14.37 -3.26
C SER A 62 -2.58 -13.54 -4.26
N THR A 63 -2.62 -12.21 -4.11
CA THR A 63 -3.31 -11.33 -5.06
C THR A 63 -2.75 -11.47 -6.48
N PHE A 64 -1.42 -11.52 -6.61
CA PHE A 64 -0.74 -11.61 -7.91
C PHE A 64 -1.02 -12.95 -8.60
N VAL A 65 -0.82 -14.06 -7.88
CA VAL A 65 -1.02 -15.42 -8.40
C VAL A 65 -2.49 -15.67 -8.75
N ALA A 66 -3.42 -15.29 -7.86
CA ALA A 66 -4.84 -15.48 -8.12
C ALA A 66 -5.33 -14.64 -9.30
N THR A 67 -4.87 -13.39 -9.43
CA THR A 67 -5.23 -12.52 -10.57
C THR A 67 -4.72 -13.10 -11.89
N ARG A 68 -3.47 -13.60 -11.91
CA ARG A 68 -2.89 -14.28 -13.07
C ARG A 68 -3.68 -15.53 -13.44
N HIS A 69 -3.94 -16.40 -12.48
CA HIS A 69 -4.67 -17.65 -12.71
C HIS A 69 -6.12 -17.41 -13.18
N ALA A 70 -6.82 -16.43 -12.59
CA ALA A 70 -8.15 -16.00 -13.01
C ALA A 70 -8.18 -15.36 -14.41
N SER A 71 -7.07 -14.76 -14.84
CA SER A 71 -6.93 -14.20 -16.19
C SER A 71 -6.69 -15.29 -17.23
N GLN A 72 -5.98 -16.35 -16.87
CA GLN A 72 -5.68 -17.50 -17.74
C GLN A 72 -6.81 -18.52 -17.83
N HIS A 73 -7.65 -18.65 -16.80
CA HIS A 73 -8.77 -19.60 -16.76
C HIS A 73 -10.10 -18.87 -16.52
N PRO A 74 -10.68 -18.19 -17.53
CA PRO A 74 -11.91 -17.43 -17.38
C PRO A 74 -13.09 -18.22 -16.83
N ASP A 75 -13.18 -19.51 -17.17
CA ASP A 75 -14.28 -20.39 -16.77
C ASP A 75 -14.25 -20.76 -15.29
N GLN A 76 -13.06 -20.74 -14.68
CA GLN A 76 -12.85 -21.08 -13.27
C GLN A 76 -12.83 -19.85 -12.35
N ARG A 77 -12.96 -18.64 -12.91
CA ARG A 77 -12.94 -17.36 -12.17
C ARG A 77 -13.80 -17.38 -10.89
N PRO A 78 -15.04 -17.86 -10.91
CA PRO A 78 -15.88 -17.77 -9.72
C PRO A 78 -15.34 -18.61 -8.55
N THR A 79 -14.86 -19.83 -8.81
CA THR A 79 -14.20 -20.71 -7.82
C THR A 79 -12.88 -20.11 -7.33
N ILE A 80 -12.08 -19.55 -8.23
CA ILE A 80 -10.81 -18.87 -7.90
C ILE A 80 -11.06 -17.70 -6.95
N TYR A 81 -12.07 -16.87 -7.24
CA TYR A 81 -12.42 -15.72 -6.40
C TYR A 81 -12.88 -16.14 -5.01
N PHE A 82 -13.77 -17.13 -4.93
CA PHE A 82 -14.29 -17.62 -3.66
C PHE A 82 -13.20 -18.27 -2.81
N THR A 83 -12.40 -19.16 -3.41
CA THR A 83 -11.29 -19.83 -2.72
C THR A 83 -10.27 -18.82 -2.23
N SER A 84 -9.88 -17.84 -3.05
CA SER A 84 -8.95 -16.78 -2.65
C SER A 84 -9.51 -15.92 -1.50
N LEU A 85 -10.79 -15.54 -1.57
CA LEU A 85 -11.46 -14.78 -0.51
C LEU A 85 -11.41 -15.53 0.82
N ILE A 86 -11.84 -16.79 0.84
CA ILE A 86 -11.90 -17.59 2.06
C ILE A 86 -10.50 -17.83 2.63
N SER A 87 -9.54 -18.25 1.80
CA SER A 87 -8.15 -18.46 2.25
C SER A 87 -7.56 -17.20 2.90
N ARG A 88 -7.74 -16.04 2.27
CA ARG A 88 -7.23 -14.76 2.80
C ARG A 88 -7.94 -14.33 4.07
N PHE A 89 -9.27 -14.45 4.10
CA PHE A 89 -10.05 -14.10 5.28
C PHE A 89 -9.63 -14.96 6.48
N MET A 90 -9.46 -16.27 6.29
CA MET A 90 -8.95 -17.17 7.34
C MET A 90 -7.54 -16.81 7.81
N VAL A 91 -6.60 -16.58 6.88
CA VAL A 91 -5.23 -16.19 7.22
C VAL A 91 -5.21 -14.87 7.98
N SER A 92 -5.93 -13.84 7.50
CA SER A 92 -6.01 -12.54 8.16
C SER A 92 -6.67 -12.61 9.55
N LEU A 93 -7.66 -13.48 9.74
CA LEU A 93 -8.29 -13.73 11.02
C LEU A 93 -7.32 -14.39 12.01
N VAL A 94 -6.54 -15.38 11.57
CA VAL A 94 -5.48 -16.01 12.39
C VAL A 94 -4.45 -14.98 12.82
N PHE A 95 -3.97 -14.14 11.89
CA PHE A 95 -3.03 -13.07 12.21
C PHE A 95 -3.63 -12.00 13.13
N GLN A 96 -4.91 -11.67 12.97
CA GLN A 96 -5.60 -10.75 13.86
C GLN A 96 -5.69 -11.30 15.28
N LEU A 97 -6.15 -12.54 15.45
CA LEU A 97 -6.25 -13.19 16.75
C LEU A 97 -4.87 -13.38 17.38
N GLY A 98 -3.86 -13.74 16.58
CA GLY A 98 -2.47 -13.82 17.02
C GLY A 98 -1.92 -12.49 17.50
N LEU A 99 -2.21 -11.38 16.79
CA LEU A 99 -1.82 -10.03 17.19
C LEU A 99 -2.47 -9.63 18.52
N ILE A 100 -3.77 -9.85 18.67
CA ILE A 100 -4.50 -9.57 19.91
C ILE A 100 -3.92 -10.42 21.04
N GLY A 101 -3.79 -11.73 20.84
CA GLY A 101 -3.23 -12.66 21.82
C GLY A 101 -1.84 -12.24 22.28
N PHE A 102 -0.93 -11.97 21.35
CA PHE A 102 0.43 -11.51 21.65
C PHE A 102 0.45 -10.18 22.41
N SER A 103 -0.42 -9.24 22.04
CA SER A 103 -0.49 -7.92 22.69
C SER A 103 -0.93 -7.96 24.15
N LEU A 104 -1.69 -8.99 24.56
CA LEU A 104 -2.13 -9.15 25.95
C LEU A 104 -0.99 -9.52 26.90
N PHE A 105 0.07 -10.18 26.39
CA PHE A 105 1.22 -10.63 27.18
C PHE A 105 2.32 -9.58 27.31
N LEU A 106 2.27 -8.51 26.51
CA LEU A 106 3.34 -7.52 26.43
C LEU A 106 2.94 -6.20 27.10
N PRO A 107 3.63 -5.78 28.19
CA PRO A 107 3.27 -4.57 28.94
C PRO A 107 3.22 -3.30 28.09
N GLN A 108 4.07 -3.19 27.07
CA GLN A 108 4.14 -2.03 26.18
C GLN A 108 2.85 -1.74 25.40
N PHE A 109 1.98 -2.75 25.21
CA PHE A 109 0.71 -2.58 24.50
C PHE A 109 -0.45 -2.18 25.42
N LYS A 110 -0.33 -2.31 26.75
CA LYS A 110 -1.41 -1.98 27.69
C LYS A 110 -2.02 -0.58 27.49
N PRO A 111 -1.24 0.49 27.25
CA PRO A 111 -1.80 1.83 27.04
C PRO A 111 -2.56 1.98 25.72
N ILE A 112 -2.28 1.13 24.73
CA ILE A 112 -2.81 1.22 23.36
C ILE A 112 -3.64 -0.02 22.96
N LEU A 113 -3.99 -0.89 23.91
CA LEU A 113 -4.62 -2.18 23.64
C LEU A 113 -5.99 -2.02 22.96
N ILE A 114 -6.84 -1.11 23.46
CA ILE A 114 -8.16 -0.85 22.86
C ILE A 114 -8.02 -0.32 21.42
N PRO A 115 -7.24 0.75 21.15
CA PRO A 115 -6.95 1.18 19.79
C PRO A 115 -6.37 0.07 18.90
N LEU A 116 -5.47 -0.77 19.41
CA LEU A 116 -4.88 -1.88 18.67
C LEU A 116 -5.93 -2.94 18.29
N VAL A 117 -6.81 -3.34 19.21
CA VAL A 117 -7.89 -4.30 18.93
C VAL A 117 -8.80 -3.75 17.83
N ILE A 118 -9.19 -2.47 17.90
CA ILE A 118 -10.01 -1.83 16.87
C ILE A 118 -9.23 -1.75 15.54
N ALA A 119 -7.96 -1.33 15.57
CA ALA A 119 -7.10 -1.27 14.38
C ALA A 119 -6.94 -2.64 13.71
N SER A 120 -6.85 -3.72 14.50
CA SER A 120 -6.69 -5.08 14.00
C SER A 120 -7.87 -5.55 13.13
N LEU A 121 -9.07 -4.98 13.32
CA LEU A 121 -10.24 -5.25 12.47
C LEU A 121 -10.02 -4.83 11.01
N LEU A 122 -9.04 -3.96 10.74
CA LEU A 122 -8.65 -3.62 9.37
C LEU A 122 -8.02 -4.80 8.63
N LEU A 123 -7.44 -5.80 9.32
CA LEU A 123 -6.81 -6.97 8.68
C LEU A 123 -7.82 -7.79 7.84
N PRO A 124 -8.93 -8.30 8.41
CA PRO A 124 -9.93 -9.01 7.61
C PRO A 124 -10.62 -8.10 6.58
N LEU A 125 -10.91 -6.83 6.92
CA LEU A 125 -11.56 -5.90 5.99
C LEU A 125 -10.72 -5.64 4.75
N THR A 126 -9.42 -5.37 4.93
CA THR A 126 -8.49 -5.16 3.81
C THR A 126 -8.27 -6.43 3.01
N SER A 127 -8.26 -7.60 3.66
CA SER A 127 -8.14 -8.90 2.99
C SER A 127 -9.32 -9.20 2.06
N ILE A 128 -10.54 -8.87 2.48
CA ILE A 128 -11.75 -8.95 1.64
C ILE A 128 -11.66 -7.94 0.50
N LYS A 129 -11.28 -6.69 0.78
CA LYS A 129 -11.12 -5.65 -0.25
C LYS A 129 -10.11 -6.01 -1.33
N MET A 130 -8.96 -6.58 -0.95
CA MET A 130 -7.97 -7.09 -1.93
C MET A 130 -8.50 -8.28 -2.74
N SER A 131 -9.47 -9.04 -2.22
CA SER A 131 -10.14 -10.06 -3.04
C SER A 131 -10.99 -9.44 -4.14
N PHE A 132 -11.59 -8.25 -3.92
CA PHE A 132 -12.22 -7.48 -4.99
C PHE A 132 -11.22 -7.00 -6.04
N GLN A 133 -9.97 -6.76 -5.66
CA GLN A 133 -8.91 -6.45 -6.61
C GLN A 133 -8.71 -7.58 -7.61
N ILE A 134 -8.69 -8.84 -7.17
CA ILE A 134 -8.59 -10.01 -8.07
C ILE A 134 -9.74 -9.99 -9.10
N VAL A 135 -10.96 -9.71 -8.65
CA VAL A 135 -12.17 -9.68 -9.50
C VAL A 135 -12.15 -8.54 -10.50
N PHE A 136 -11.90 -7.31 -10.03
CA PHE A 136 -11.96 -6.11 -10.88
C PHE A 136 -10.74 -5.99 -11.79
N GLN A 137 -9.55 -6.42 -11.34
CA GLN A 137 -8.33 -6.38 -12.13
C GLN A 137 -8.35 -7.40 -13.28
N SER A 138 -8.77 -8.65 -13.03
CA SER A 138 -8.87 -9.69 -14.07
C SER A 138 -9.95 -9.39 -15.13
N ARG A 139 -10.87 -8.45 -14.83
CA ARG A 139 -11.91 -7.96 -15.75
C ARG A 139 -11.62 -6.55 -16.29
N PHE A 140 -10.45 -5.98 -16.04
CA PHE A 140 -10.06 -4.63 -16.46
C PHE A 140 -11.01 -3.51 -15.99
N GLN A 141 -11.67 -3.67 -14.84
CA GLN A 141 -12.59 -2.69 -14.23
C GLN A 141 -11.93 -1.93 -13.07
N LEU A 142 -10.68 -1.51 -13.25
CA LEU A 142 -9.86 -0.88 -12.19
C LEU A 142 -10.45 0.42 -11.63
N TRP A 143 -11.32 1.12 -12.38
CA TRP A 143 -12.05 2.28 -11.87
C TRP A 143 -12.87 1.97 -10.62
N ARG A 144 -13.39 0.74 -10.49
CA ARG A 144 -14.16 0.31 -9.32
C ARG A 144 -13.29 0.28 -8.08
N LEU A 145 -12.05 -0.20 -8.19
CA LEU A 145 -11.08 -0.19 -7.09
C LEU A 145 -10.75 1.24 -6.67
N SER A 146 -10.50 2.11 -7.64
CA SER A 146 -10.25 3.52 -7.36
C SER A 146 -11.43 4.19 -6.65
N LEU A 147 -12.66 3.82 -7.01
CA LEU A 147 -13.87 4.29 -6.33
C LEU A 147 -13.94 3.78 -4.89
N LEU A 148 -13.60 2.51 -4.64
CA LEU A 148 -13.55 1.95 -3.27
C LEU A 148 -12.55 2.70 -2.38
N ASP A 149 -11.35 2.99 -2.90
CA ASP A 149 -10.33 3.77 -2.18
C ASP A 149 -10.79 5.21 -1.91
N THR A 150 -11.39 5.84 -2.92
CA THR A 150 -11.89 7.22 -2.82
C THR A 150 -12.99 7.33 -1.77
N ILE A 151 -13.95 6.42 -1.78
CA ILE A 151 -15.05 6.41 -0.80
C ILE A 151 -14.52 6.13 0.61
N ALA A 152 -13.58 5.19 0.78
CA ALA A 152 -12.95 4.96 2.08
C ALA A 152 -12.26 6.22 2.62
N GLY A 153 -11.48 6.91 1.77
CA GLY A 153 -10.77 8.13 2.15
C GLY A 153 -11.72 9.29 2.49
N LEU A 154 -12.75 9.51 1.67
CA LEU A 154 -13.74 10.57 1.89
C LEU A 154 -14.62 10.31 3.11
N SER A 155 -15.05 9.06 3.34
CA SER A 155 -15.78 8.68 4.55
C SER A 155 -14.93 8.91 5.80
N PHE A 156 -13.64 8.56 5.76
CA PHE A 156 -12.75 8.78 6.89
C PHE A 156 -12.58 10.27 7.18
N LEU A 157 -12.34 11.07 6.13
CA LEU A 157 -12.26 12.53 6.26
C LEU A 157 -13.55 13.14 6.83
N LEU A 158 -14.71 12.67 6.38
CA LEU A 158 -16.00 13.11 6.89
C LEU A 158 -16.15 12.82 8.39
N PHE A 159 -15.82 11.62 8.85
CA PHE A 159 -15.90 11.28 10.27
C PHE A 159 -14.92 12.11 11.12
N LEU A 160 -13.72 12.40 10.62
CA LEU A 160 -12.78 13.30 11.30
C LEU A 160 -13.32 14.73 11.43
N TYR A 161 -14.09 15.20 10.45
CA TYR A 161 -14.70 16.51 10.49
C TYR A 161 -15.89 16.56 11.46
N LEU A 162 -16.77 15.56 11.42
CA LEU A 162 -17.97 15.50 12.25
C LEU A 162 -17.67 15.28 13.74
N PHE A 163 -16.63 14.52 14.07
CA PHE A 163 -16.28 14.19 15.44
C PHE A 163 -14.96 14.83 15.84
N SER A 164 -15.05 15.96 16.56
CA SER A 164 -13.91 16.79 16.96
C SER A 164 -13.03 16.16 18.04
N HIS A 165 -13.60 15.41 18.99
CA HIS A 165 -12.86 14.71 20.04
C HIS A 165 -12.36 13.36 19.54
N THR A 166 -11.06 13.26 19.28
CA THR A 166 -10.48 12.07 18.66
C THR A 166 -9.48 11.38 19.59
N THR A 167 -10.00 10.46 20.41
CA THR A 167 -9.15 9.45 21.02
C THR A 167 -8.58 8.54 19.93
N LEU A 168 -7.43 7.93 20.18
CA LEU A 168 -6.81 6.99 19.22
C LEU A 168 -7.75 5.83 18.86
N ALA A 169 -8.54 5.35 19.83
CA ALA A 169 -9.55 4.31 19.59
C ALA A 169 -10.67 4.77 18.63
N ALA A 170 -11.18 6.01 18.82
CA ALA A 170 -12.20 6.57 17.93
C ALA A 170 -11.68 6.73 16.49
N LEU A 171 -10.42 7.13 16.33
CA LEU A 171 -9.78 7.23 15.00
C LEU A 171 -9.77 5.89 14.25
N PHE A 172 -9.36 4.82 14.91
CA PHE A 172 -9.38 3.50 14.31
C PHE A 172 -10.80 3.00 14.07
N LEU A 173 -11.76 3.36 14.93
CA LEU A 173 -13.17 3.06 14.68
C LEU A 173 -13.65 3.74 13.41
N TYR A 174 -13.32 5.02 13.18
CA TYR A 174 -13.68 5.72 11.94
C TYR A 174 -13.04 5.09 10.71
N LEU A 175 -11.79 4.64 10.80
CA LEU A 175 -11.13 3.89 9.72
C LEU A 175 -11.82 2.56 9.43
N VAL A 176 -12.21 1.82 10.47
CA VAL A 176 -12.93 0.54 10.35
C VAL A 176 -14.30 0.76 9.71
N VAL A 177 -15.06 1.75 10.17
CA VAL A 177 -16.37 2.11 9.58
C VAL A 177 -16.22 2.54 8.13
N SER A 178 -15.24 3.39 7.81
CA SER A 178 -14.98 3.85 6.43
C SER A 178 -14.58 2.69 5.51
N SER A 179 -13.75 1.77 6.01
CA SER A 179 -13.36 0.55 5.29
C SER A 179 -14.56 -0.38 5.09
N THR A 180 -15.47 -0.44 6.06
CA THR A 180 -16.72 -1.22 5.97
C THR A 180 -17.67 -0.63 4.94
N ILE A 181 -17.84 0.70 4.89
CA ILE A 181 -18.63 1.38 3.85
C ILE A 181 -18.07 1.07 2.45
N SER A 182 -16.75 1.16 2.29
CA SER A 182 -16.05 0.80 1.05
C SER A 182 -16.26 -0.67 0.69
N LEU A 183 -16.24 -1.58 1.68
CA LEU A 183 -16.50 -3.00 1.47
C LEU A 183 -17.95 -3.25 1.01
N LEU A 184 -18.94 -2.63 1.65
CA LEU A 184 -20.35 -2.74 1.28
C LEU A 184 -20.59 -2.23 -0.15
N LEU A 185 -19.95 -1.12 -0.53
CA LEU A 185 -19.94 -0.64 -1.90
C LEU A 185 -19.31 -1.66 -2.85
N GLY A 186 -18.19 -2.29 -2.46
CA GLY A 186 -17.57 -3.37 -3.23
C GLY A 186 -18.52 -4.53 -3.48
N ILE A 187 -19.23 -5.00 -2.45
CA ILE A 187 -20.28 -6.04 -2.56
C ILE A 187 -21.40 -5.59 -3.51
N TYR A 188 -21.85 -4.34 -3.39
CA TYR A 188 -22.86 -3.79 -4.29
C TYR A 188 -22.38 -3.79 -5.75
N LEU A 189 -21.13 -3.39 -6.01
CA LEU A 189 -20.54 -3.38 -7.34
C LEU A 189 -20.34 -4.80 -7.91
N LEU A 190 -20.35 -5.86 -7.10
CA LEU A 190 -20.30 -7.25 -7.57
C LEU A 190 -21.65 -7.77 -8.10
N ARG A 191 -22.78 -7.13 -7.79
CA ARG A 191 -24.13 -7.56 -8.23
C ARG A 191 -24.29 -7.89 -9.73
N PRO A 192 -23.72 -7.12 -10.69
CA PRO A 192 -23.83 -7.45 -12.11
C PRO A 192 -22.97 -8.66 -12.54
N MET A 193 -22.22 -9.28 -11.63
CA MET A 193 -21.36 -10.43 -11.94
C MET A 193 -22.06 -11.75 -11.57
N PRO A 194 -21.77 -12.84 -12.29
CA PRO A 194 -22.28 -14.16 -11.93
C PRO A 194 -21.83 -14.49 -10.51
N ARG A 195 -22.77 -14.91 -9.67
CA ARG A 195 -22.48 -15.29 -8.28
C ARG A 195 -21.52 -16.47 -8.29
N PRO A 196 -20.42 -16.41 -7.54
CA PRO A 196 -19.55 -17.56 -7.43
C PRO A 196 -20.29 -18.70 -6.76
N PRO A 197 -20.14 -19.95 -7.25
CA PRO A 197 -20.59 -21.09 -6.52
C PRO A 197 -19.80 -21.15 -5.21
N ILE A 198 -20.45 -21.59 -4.13
CA ILE A 198 -19.82 -21.76 -2.81
C ILE A 198 -18.99 -23.05 -2.85
N ILE A 199 -17.90 -23.03 -3.62
CA ILE A 199 -17.01 -24.16 -3.84
C ILE A 199 -15.60 -23.72 -3.44
N PHE A 200 -15.09 -24.32 -2.37
CA PHE A 200 -13.71 -24.15 -1.95
C PHE A 200 -12.85 -25.21 -2.64
N ASP A 201 -11.91 -24.77 -3.47
CA ASP A 201 -10.98 -25.66 -4.16
C ASP A 201 -9.67 -25.78 -3.35
N THR A 202 -9.53 -26.89 -2.63
CA THR A 202 -8.34 -27.18 -1.82
C THR A 202 -7.07 -27.30 -2.66
N GLN A 203 -7.17 -27.82 -3.89
CA GLN A 203 -6.02 -27.94 -4.79
C GLN A 203 -5.55 -26.54 -5.22
N PHE A 204 -6.49 -25.68 -5.59
CA PHE A 204 -6.17 -24.29 -5.91
C PHE A 204 -5.65 -23.51 -4.70
N ALA A 205 -6.19 -23.71 -3.49
CA ALA A 205 -5.67 -23.08 -2.28
C ALA A 205 -4.20 -23.46 -2.00
N ARG A 206 -3.85 -24.75 -2.19
CA ARG A 206 -2.46 -25.22 -2.07
C ARG A 206 -1.57 -24.66 -3.17
N TYR A 207 -2.06 -24.61 -4.41
CA TYR A 207 -1.38 -23.98 -5.53
C TYR A 207 -1.10 -22.49 -5.24
N LEU A 208 -2.11 -21.76 -4.73
CA LEU A 208 -2.01 -20.36 -4.37
C LEU A 208 -0.91 -20.14 -3.34
N PHE A 209 -0.90 -20.91 -2.25
CA PHE A 209 0.12 -20.76 -1.20
C PHE A 209 1.55 -21.06 -1.71
N THR A 210 1.72 -22.13 -2.49
CA THR A 210 3.05 -22.56 -2.97
C THR A 210 3.59 -21.64 -4.06
N GLN A 211 2.77 -21.23 -5.03
CA GLN A 211 3.20 -20.35 -6.11
C GLN A 211 3.38 -18.91 -5.67
N SER A 212 2.71 -18.50 -4.59
CA SER A 212 2.89 -17.17 -4.04
C SER A 212 4.14 -17.05 -3.17
N LEU A 213 4.86 -18.13 -2.85
CA LEU A 213 6.00 -18.07 -1.92
C LEU A 213 7.11 -17.11 -2.34
N SER A 214 7.51 -17.12 -3.61
CA SER A 214 8.58 -16.24 -4.10
C SER A 214 8.15 -14.77 -4.18
N MET A 215 6.92 -14.50 -4.60
CA MET A 215 6.38 -13.13 -4.65
C MET A 215 6.04 -12.61 -3.24
N GLY A 216 5.51 -13.48 -2.39
CA GLY A 216 5.21 -13.22 -0.98
C GLY A 216 6.47 -12.87 -0.21
N ALA A 217 7.53 -13.68 -0.33
CA ALA A 217 8.84 -13.38 0.26
C ALA A 217 9.37 -12.01 -0.20
N LEU A 218 9.26 -11.70 -1.49
CA LEU A 218 9.68 -10.39 -2.02
C LEU A 218 8.89 -9.24 -1.39
N LEU A 219 7.55 -9.32 -1.39
CA LEU A 219 6.68 -8.31 -0.80
C LEU A 219 6.90 -8.16 0.71
N THR A 220 7.10 -9.26 1.42
CA THR A 220 7.43 -9.27 2.85
C THR A 220 8.75 -8.56 3.12
N VAL A 221 9.81 -8.88 2.37
CA VAL A 221 11.11 -8.20 2.51
C VAL A 221 10.97 -6.70 2.26
N TYR A 222 10.24 -6.29 1.22
CA TYR A 222 9.96 -4.87 0.97
C TYR A 222 9.15 -4.22 2.09
N THR A 223 8.15 -4.90 2.65
CA THR A 223 7.37 -4.34 3.76
C THR A 223 8.21 -4.21 5.02
N ILE A 224 9.04 -5.20 5.34
CA ILE A 224 9.98 -5.12 6.46
C ILE A 224 10.92 -3.93 6.24
N TYR A 225 11.57 -3.85 5.08
CA TYR A 225 12.48 -2.75 4.73
C TYR A 225 11.84 -1.37 4.94
N ASN A 226 10.59 -1.17 4.51
CA ASN A 226 9.94 0.12 4.60
C ASN A 226 9.33 0.46 5.97
N ARG A 227 9.22 -0.52 6.88
CA ARG A 227 8.51 -0.34 8.17
C ARG A 227 9.36 -0.64 9.38
N VAL A 228 10.48 -1.36 9.24
CA VAL A 228 11.35 -1.76 10.36
C VAL A 228 11.82 -0.55 11.16
N ASP A 229 12.17 0.55 10.48
CA ASP A 229 12.60 1.80 11.11
C ASP A 229 11.57 2.38 12.08
N ILE A 230 10.28 2.24 11.77
CA ILE A 230 9.19 2.72 12.65
C ILE A 230 9.16 1.92 13.96
N PHE A 231 9.41 0.61 13.89
CA PHE A 231 9.48 -0.24 15.09
C PHE A 231 10.76 0.03 15.90
N ILE A 232 11.90 0.22 15.22
CA ILE A 232 13.17 0.61 15.84
C ILE A 232 13.01 1.95 16.58
N LEU A 233 12.49 2.97 15.89
CA LEU A 233 12.26 4.29 16.48
C LEU A 233 11.28 4.24 17.66
N LYS A 234 10.19 3.47 17.55
CA LYS A 234 9.25 3.29 18.64
C LYS A 234 9.94 2.73 19.89
N TYR A 235 10.83 1.75 19.71
CA TYR A 235 11.55 1.10 20.80
C TYR A 235 12.57 2.02 21.47
N PHE A 236 13.39 2.73 20.69
CA PHE A 236 14.50 3.53 21.23
C PHE A 236 14.11 4.97 21.59
N HIS A 237 13.18 5.59 20.86
CA HIS A 237 12.88 7.02 20.95
C HIS A 237 11.40 7.34 21.22
N GLY A 238 10.54 6.33 21.31
CA GLY A 238 9.13 6.50 21.69
C GLY A 238 8.23 7.11 20.62
N ASP A 239 7.03 7.53 21.03
CA ASP A 239 5.95 7.92 20.11
C ASP A 239 6.23 9.19 19.32
N SER A 240 6.74 10.24 19.96
CA SER A 240 6.99 11.51 19.28
C SER A 240 7.99 11.36 18.12
N ALA A 241 9.04 10.53 18.29
CA ALA A 241 9.99 10.25 17.22
C ALA A 241 9.33 9.51 16.04
N VAL A 242 8.45 8.56 16.33
CA VAL A 242 7.64 7.88 15.30
C VAL A 242 6.71 8.86 14.58
N GLY A 243 6.12 9.81 15.29
CA GLY A 243 5.26 10.83 14.68
C GLY A 243 6.03 11.76 13.73
N ILE A 244 7.20 12.24 14.17
CA ILE A 244 8.12 13.07 13.38
C ILE A 244 8.55 12.33 12.11
N TYR A 245 9.07 11.12 12.28
CA TYR A 245 9.54 10.28 11.16
C TYR A 245 8.40 9.87 10.23
N GLY A 246 7.27 9.46 10.80
CA GLY A 246 6.08 9.04 10.08
C GLY A 246 5.51 10.12 9.20
N LEU A 247 5.52 11.38 9.65
CA LEU A 247 5.08 12.51 8.82
C LEU A 247 6.03 12.71 7.62
N SER A 248 7.34 12.65 7.83
CA SER A 248 8.33 12.74 6.74
C SER A 248 8.13 11.60 5.74
N TYR A 249 7.96 10.37 6.21
CA TYR A 249 7.67 9.21 5.37
C TYR A 249 6.36 9.34 4.61
N LYS A 250 5.33 9.93 5.22
CA LYS A 250 4.03 10.12 4.55
C LYS A 250 4.16 11.01 3.32
N VAL A 251 4.97 12.08 3.40
CA VAL A 251 5.25 12.96 2.26
C VAL A 251 6.09 12.22 1.21
N TYR A 252 7.15 11.53 1.64
CA TYR A 252 8.01 10.73 0.77
C TYR A 252 7.23 9.65 0.00
N ASP A 253 6.44 8.82 0.70
CA ASP A 253 5.62 7.74 0.12
C ASP A 253 4.65 8.29 -0.93
N SER A 254 4.05 9.47 -0.66
CA SER A 254 3.10 10.11 -1.57
C SER A 254 3.75 10.52 -2.90
N LEU A 255 5.00 10.99 -2.86
CA LEU A 255 5.78 11.33 -4.06
C LEU A 255 6.28 10.06 -4.77
N LEU A 256 6.71 9.05 -4.02
CA LEU A 256 7.20 7.78 -4.57
C LEU A 256 6.16 7.06 -5.43
N LEU A 257 4.86 7.23 -5.14
CA LEU A 257 3.77 6.71 -5.99
C LEU A 257 3.87 7.20 -7.45
N GLY A 258 4.43 8.40 -7.69
CA GLY A 258 4.67 8.92 -9.03
C GLY A 258 5.59 8.02 -9.86
N ALA A 259 6.66 7.49 -9.26
CA ALA A 259 7.53 6.51 -9.92
C ALA A 259 6.77 5.23 -10.28
N GLY A 260 5.93 4.74 -9.36
CA GLY A 260 5.08 3.58 -9.60
C GLY A 260 4.10 3.77 -10.75
N TYR A 261 3.53 4.97 -10.94
CA TYR A 261 2.63 5.24 -12.07
C TYR A 261 3.37 5.24 -13.41
N LEU A 262 4.55 5.85 -13.47
CA LEU A 262 5.39 5.80 -14.68
C LEU A 262 5.85 4.37 -15.00
N ALA A 263 6.22 3.61 -13.97
CA ALA A 263 6.60 2.21 -14.11
C ALA A 263 5.44 1.39 -14.69
N ASN A 264 4.23 1.52 -14.13
CA ASN A 264 3.04 0.82 -14.64
C ASN A 264 2.68 1.22 -16.08
N ALA A 265 2.83 2.49 -16.45
CA ALA A 265 2.57 2.95 -17.81
C ALA A 265 3.60 2.42 -18.83
N THR A 266 4.86 2.27 -18.41
CA THR A 266 5.97 1.87 -19.30
C THR A 266 6.19 0.36 -19.33
N PHE A 267 5.71 -0.37 -18.32
CA PHE A 267 5.92 -1.81 -18.18
C PHE A 267 5.47 -2.64 -19.38
N PRO A 268 4.27 -2.41 -20.00
CA PRO A 268 3.87 -3.17 -21.20
C PRO A 268 4.79 -2.95 -22.39
N LEU A 269 5.30 -1.72 -22.58
CA LEU A 269 6.21 -1.36 -23.66
C LEU A 269 7.58 -2.04 -23.49
N LEU A 270 8.11 -2.07 -22.27
CA LEU A 270 9.36 -2.79 -21.98
C LEU A 270 9.18 -4.29 -22.17
N SER A 271 8.08 -4.85 -21.66
CA SER A 271 7.79 -6.28 -21.75
C SER A 271 7.67 -6.77 -23.19
N SER A 272 7.03 -6.00 -24.08
CA SER A 272 6.87 -6.37 -25.50
C SER A 272 8.16 -6.33 -26.32
N ARG A 273 9.21 -5.67 -25.83
CA ARG A 273 10.48 -5.49 -26.53
C ARG A 273 11.59 -6.41 -26.00
N THR A 274 11.31 -7.24 -25.00
CA THR A 274 12.31 -8.13 -24.36
C THR A 274 13.02 -9.07 -25.32
N SER A 275 12.40 -9.45 -26.45
CA SER A 275 12.99 -10.29 -27.49
C SER A 275 13.94 -9.54 -28.44
N ASN A 276 13.89 -8.21 -28.48
CA ASN A 276 14.74 -7.38 -29.34
C ASN A 276 15.55 -6.41 -28.46
N LEU A 277 16.77 -6.82 -28.12
CA LEU A 277 17.63 -6.12 -27.17
C LEU A 277 17.90 -4.64 -27.55
N PRO A 278 18.18 -4.29 -28.83
CA PRO A 278 18.27 -2.88 -29.25
C PRO A 278 17.01 -2.06 -28.95
N LEU A 279 15.83 -2.58 -29.30
CA LEU A 279 14.55 -1.88 -29.05
C LEU A 279 14.22 -1.77 -27.56
N PHE A 280 14.55 -2.80 -26.78
CA PHE A 280 14.43 -2.79 -25.33
C PHE A 280 15.32 -1.72 -24.72
N ARG A 281 16.61 -1.69 -25.09
CA ARG A 281 17.59 -0.72 -24.60
C ARG A 281 17.14 0.71 -24.89
N GLN A 282 16.68 0.99 -26.12
CA GLN A 282 16.18 2.31 -26.47
C GLN A 282 14.95 2.73 -25.64
N ALA A 283 14.02 1.81 -25.38
CA ALA A 283 12.86 2.07 -24.52
C ALA A 283 13.29 2.30 -23.06
N PHE A 284 14.22 1.49 -22.57
CA PHE A 284 14.77 1.59 -21.22
C PHE A 284 15.52 2.91 -21.01
N GLU A 285 16.36 3.34 -21.95
CA GLU A 285 17.11 4.60 -21.86
C GLU A 285 16.17 5.81 -21.80
N LYS A 286 15.11 5.83 -22.62
CA LYS A 286 14.07 6.89 -22.57
C LYS A 286 13.33 6.90 -21.23
N TYR A 287 12.96 5.72 -20.73
CA TYR A 287 12.30 5.56 -19.44
C TYR A 287 13.19 6.03 -18.29
N LEU A 288 14.45 5.62 -18.28
CA LEU A 288 15.45 5.99 -17.29
C LEU A 288 15.71 7.51 -17.31
N ALA A 289 15.90 8.10 -18.49
CA ALA A 289 16.08 9.55 -18.63
C ALA A 289 14.88 10.32 -18.08
N THR A 290 13.66 9.86 -18.36
CA THR A 290 12.42 10.47 -17.81
C THR A 290 12.40 10.39 -16.28
N LEU A 291 12.75 9.23 -15.71
CA LEU A 291 12.82 9.07 -14.26
C LEU A 291 13.91 9.93 -13.61
N ILE A 292 15.08 10.06 -14.24
CA ILE A 292 16.16 10.93 -13.74
C ILE A 292 15.66 12.38 -13.64
N VAL A 293 15.08 12.92 -14.70
CA VAL A 293 14.59 14.31 -14.72
C VAL A 293 13.52 14.53 -13.65
N LEU A 294 12.52 13.65 -13.59
CA LEU A 294 11.42 13.79 -12.64
C LEU A 294 11.85 13.58 -11.19
N SER A 295 12.73 12.61 -10.94
CA SER A 295 13.23 12.33 -9.60
C SER A 295 14.15 13.43 -9.09
N LEU A 296 14.98 14.02 -9.95
CA LEU A 296 15.82 15.15 -9.61
C LEU A 296 14.96 16.39 -9.27
N ALA A 297 13.96 16.69 -10.12
CA ALA A 297 13.01 17.76 -9.87
C ALA A 297 12.24 17.56 -8.55
N ALA A 298 11.73 16.35 -8.31
CA ALA A 298 11.01 16.01 -7.08
C ALA A 298 11.91 16.07 -5.84
N SER A 299 13.12 15.49 -5.91
CA SER A 299 14.11 15.48 -4.82
C SER A 299 14.54 16.89 -4.45
N ILE A 300 14.95 17.71 -5.42
CA ILE A 300 15.38 19.10 -5.17
C ILE A 300 14.23 19.91 -4.58
N SER A 301 13.03 19.81 -5.18
CA SER A 301 11.85 20.52 -4.67
C SER A 301 11.53 20.09 -3.24
N LEU A 302 11.54 18.79 -2.95
CA LEU A 302 11.26 18.28 -1.62
C LEU A 302 12.30 18.74 -0.60
N PHE A 303 13.59 18.74 -0.97
CA PHE A 303 14.67 19.18 -0.09
C PHE A 303 14.58 20.66 0.27
N LEU A 304 14.33 21.52 -0.73
CA LEU A 304 14.23 22.97 -0.55
C LEU A 304 12.96 23.36 0.21
N PHE A 305 11.82 22.79 -0.18
CA PHE A 305 10.52 23.14 0.40
C PHE A 305 10.14 22.30 1.62
N ALA A 306 10.98 21.37 2.09
CA ALA A 306 10.71 20.53 3.27
C ALA A 306 10.20 21.32 4.50
N PRO A 307 10.83 22.45 4.93
CA PRO A 307 10.34 23.20 6.08
C PRO A 307 8.93 23.74 5.87
N PHE A 308 8.65 24.26 4.67
CA PHE A 308 7.33 24.79 4.30
C PHE A 308 6.28 23.68 4.27
N ILE A 309 6.59 22.55 3.64
CA ILE A 309 5.68 21.39 3.54
C ILE A 309 5.32 20.88 4.93
N ILE A 310 6.32 20.67 5.80
CA ILE A 310 6.09 20.18 7.16
C ILE A 310 5.26 21.17 7.97
N HIS A 311 5.59 22.46 7.93
CA HIS A 311 4.83 23.48 8.63
C HIS A 311 3.38 23.59 8.11
N PHE A 312 3.18 23.53 6.80
CA PHE A 312 1.86 23.54 6.18
C PHE A 312 1.03 22.32 6.59
N LEU A 313 1.61 21.13 6.62
CA LEU A 313 0.89 19.92 7.00
C LEU A 313 0.59 19.88 8.50
N ALA A 314 1.60 20.05 9.34
CA ALA A 314 1.51 19.65 10.74
C ALA A 314 1.81 20.77 11.75
N GLY A 315 2.26 21.95 11.29
CA GLY A 315 2.55 23.09 12.14
C GLY A 315 3.93 23.02 12.83
N PRO A 316 4.20 23.94 13.77
CA PRO A 316 5.54 24.14 14.33
C PRO A 316 6.03 22.98 15.21
N GLU A 317 5.14 22.24 15.87
CA GLU A 317 5.52 21.09 16.70
C GLU A 317 6.26 20.00 15.90
N PHE A 318 5.96 19.90 14.60
CA PHE A 318 6.58 18.94 13.70
C PHE A 318 7.81 19.49 12.97
N ALA A 319 8.31 20.68 13.30
CA ALA A 319 9.52 21.24 12.68
C ALA A 319 10.71 20.25 12.61
N PRO A 320 10.97 19.40 13.62
CA PRO A 320 12.02 18.37 13.55
C PRO A 320 11.87 17.38 12.37
N ALA A 321 10.66 17.19 11.82
CA ALA A 321 10.39 16.32 10.67
C ALA A 321 11.00 16.84 9.35
N THR A 322 11.45 18.09 9.34
CA THR A 322 12.17 18.70 8.21
C THR A 322 13.46 17.96 7.89
N THR A 323 14.25 17.60 8.90
CA THR A 323 15.55 16.95 8.70
C THR A 323 15.40 15.55 8.10
N PRO A 324 14.57 14.64 8.66
CA PRO A 324 14.31 13.35 8.03
C PRO A 324 13.71 13.51 6.63
N LEU A 325 12.83 14.48 6.39
CA LEU A 325 12.27 14.70 5.05
C LEU A 325 13.33 15.11 4.02
N ARG A 326 14.31 15.93 4.41
CA ARG A 326 15.45 16.30 3.55
C ARG A 326 16.34 15.10 3.23
N LEU A 327 16.60 14.23 4.20
CA LEU A 327 17.35 13.00 3.97
C LEU A 327 16.59 12.05 3.02
N LEU A 328 15.27 11.92 3.21
CA LEU A 328 14.39 11.15 2.34
C LEU A 328 14.26 11.75 0.93
N ALA A 329 14.43 13.06 0.78
CA ALA A 329 14.47 13.67 -0.54
C ALA A 329 15.65 13.12 -1.36
N LEU A 330 16.83 12.98 -0.75
CA LEU A 330 18.00 12.39 -1.41
C LEU A 330 17.76 10.92 -1.79
N SER A 331 17.12 10.15 -0.90
CA SER A 331 16.78 8.76 -1.19
C SER A 331 15.70 8.62 -2.27
N LEU A 332 14.81 9.61 -2.42
CA LEU A 332 13.76 9.61 -3.45
C LEU A 332 14.35 9.53 -4.86
N PHE A 333 15.45 10.23 -5.12
CA PHE A 333 16.19 10.14 -6.38
C PHE A 333 16.61 8.68 -6.65
N VAL A 334 17.28 8.06 -5.69
CA VAL A 334 17.75 6.67 -5.81
C VAL A 334 16.60 5.68 -5.93
N ALA A 335 15.50 5.90 -5.19
CA ALA A 335 14.32 5.04 -5.20
C ALA A 335 13.60 5.03 -6.55
N TYR A 336 13.58 6.16 -7.27
CA TYR A 336 13.06 6.22 -8.64
C TYR A 336 13.92 5.39 -9.61
N LEU A 337 15.25 5.45 -9.48
CA LEU A 337 16.14 4.60 -10.26
C LEU A 337 15.96 3.11 -9.93
N GLY A 338 15.76 2.80 -8.65
CA GLY A 338 15.43 1.46 -8.18
C GLY A 338 14.12 0.92 -8.75
N HIS A 339 13.10 1.76 -8.94
CA HIS A 339 11.88 1.37 -9.66
C HIS A 339 12.17 1.02 -11.11
N SER A 340 13.05 1.77 -11.79
CA SER A 340 13.43 1.48 -13.17
C SER A 340 14.02 0.10 -13.34
N THR A 341 15.00 -0.23 -12.49
CA THR A 341 15.71 -1.51 -12.53
C THR A 341 14.82 -2.66 -12.06
N GLY A 342 14.04 -2.48 -10.99
CA GLY A 342 13.14 -3.51 -10.45
C GLY A 342 12.05 -3.94 -11.43
N TYR A 343 11.39 -2.99 -12.11
CA TYR A 343 10.38 -3.32 -13.11
C TYR A 343 10.99 -3.91 -14.38
N SER A 344 12.19 -3.47 -14.78
CA SER A 344 12.91 -4.04 -15.93
C SER A 344 13.34 -5.49 -15.66
N LEU A 345 13.86 -5.78 -14.46
CA LEU A 345 14.16 -7.15 -14.03
C LEU A 345 12.90 -8.02 -14.01
N THR A 346 11.78 -7.46 -13.57
CA THR A 346 10.49 -8.16 -13.57
C THR A 346 10.01 -8.46 -14.99
N ALA A 347 10.14 -7.50 -15.92
CA ALA A 347 9.82 -7.70 -17.34
C ALA A 347 10.69 -8.79 -17.98
N LEU A 348 11.95 -8.91 -17.54
CA LEU A 348 12.90 -9.94 -17.96
C LEU A 348 12.73 -11.29 -17.22
N GLY A 349 11.72 -11.44 -16.34
CA GLY A 349 11.49 -12.67 -15.59
C GLY A 349 12.55 -12.98 -14.52
N ARG A 350 13.27 -11.97 -14.00
CA ARG A 350 14.36 -12.12 -13.04
C ARG A 350 13.96 -11.80 -11.60
N GLN A 351 12.76 -12.19 -11.17
CA GLN A 351 12.23 -11.84 -9.83
C GLN A 351 13.10 -12.35 -8.67
N ILE A 352 13.75 -13.52 -8.83
CA ILE A 352 14.69 -14.06 -7.83
C ILE A 352 15.90 -13.14 -7.65
N THR A 353 16.36 -12.49 -8.71
CA THR A 353 17.47 -11.53 -8.63
C THR A 353 17.03 -10.30 -7.84
N SER A 354 15.83 -9.78 -8.11
CA SER A 354 15.24 -8.68 -7.32
C SER A 354 15.11 -9.04 -5.83
N LEU A 355 14.71 -10.28 -5.52
CA LEU A 355 14.64 -10.77 -4.14
C LEU A 355 15.99 -10.77 -3.44
N LYS A 356 17.05 -11.27 -4.11
CA LYS A 356 18.41 -11.27 -3.55
C LYS A 356 18.91 -9.85 -3.26
N ILE A 357 18.66 -8.92 -4.18
CA ILE A 357 19.02 -7.50 -4.00
C ILE A 357 18.24 -6.90 -2.83
N ALA A 358 16.93 -7.14 -2.74
CA ALA A 358 16.08 -6.64 -1.66
C ALA A 358 16.50 -7.18 -0.29
N LEU A 359 16.89 -8.47 -0.21
CA LEU A 359 17.42 -9.07 1.02
C LEU A 359 18.74 -8.44 1.44
N LEU A 360 19.68 -8.24 0.50
CA LEU A 360 20.94 -7.57 0.80
C LEU A 360 20.71 -6.14 1.29
N ALA A 361 19.82 -5.39 0.61
CA ALA A 361 19.45 -4.04 1.02
C ALA A 361 18.83 -4.01 2.42
N LEU A 362 17.97 -4.98 2.75
CA LEU A 362 17.39 -5.12 4.09
C LEU A 362 18.44 -5.40 5.16
N VAL A 363 19.37 -6.32 4.90
CA VAL A 363 20.45 -6.62 5.87
C VAL A 363 21.32 -5.39 6.11
N ILE A 364 21.65 -4.63 5.06
CA ILE A 364 22.42 -3.38 5.20
C ILE A 364 21.61 -2.33 5.97
N ASN A 365 20.32 -2.16 5.65
CA ASN A 365 19.46 -1.18 6.30
C ASN A 365 19.26 -1.46 7.80
N VAL A 366 19.11 -2.72 8.21
CA VAL A 366 18.96 -3.10 9.63
C VAL A 366 20.30 -3.13 10.37
N GLY A 367 21.41 -3.37 9.66
CA GLY A 367 22.75 -3.46 10.25
C GLY A 367 23.46 -2.12 10.46
N LEU A 368 22.97 -1.03 9.85
CA LEU A 368 23.42 0.35 10.04
C LEU A 368 22.53 1.05 11.06
#